data_AF-A0A8T5KLY8-F1
#
_entry.id   AF-A0A8T5KLY8-F1
#
_cell.length_a   1.000
_cell.length_b   1.000
_cell.length_c   1.000
_cell.angle_alpha   90.00
_cell.angle_beta   90.00
_cell.angle_gamma   90.00
#
_symmetry.space_group_name_H-M   'P 1'
#
loop_
_entity.id
_entity.type
_entity.pdbx_description
1 polymer ?
#
loop_
_entity_poly.entity_id
_entity_poly.type
_entity_poly.pdbx_seq_one_letter_code
_entity_poly.pdbx_strand_id
1 'polypeptide(L)'
;MKDNFHINQELALFAVIGVIVVLFWRKPNSKKSRNVRVQQIFAKPPSAFGVFFAKTIILAILIISASALIEYSTNIADYEEIKCDSIEHNHHRQCNYEQYTSNDFKLQLNGFLLTPEVDLGVEVGDELPHTNSPDGPWFWTYYIAGCLVLTSGFSLAKKRRKTHASDMMEAESNLRPIIRRLALDPTGVVEGRIALPEPVSCSKTGRKETRRIVVIYFFSAFMMITTLLSVYDYFYRLDSEMNMVPKHDFQASILAIMALAFVIAANISIKYLSATYSGEDDSMIPNILRNQQNITKQSEQERMREQPVSAKDVLEELAKEMRAARRESELLRGQLAETKIKLSDLEGELEKKTIELEGIQAVTVDMERIIQENEQPGNKNLSLMDSVMVGDNLFNGDKIDQQIVNDPKAIAKAAIEAYKAGRKDLESIEFDF
;
A
#
# COMPACT_ATOMS: atom_id res chain seq x y z
N MET A 1 -3.88 23.70 65.87
CA MET A 1 -3.52 22.38 65.33
C MET A 1 -3.62 22.53 63.81
N LYS A 2 -2.62 22.91 63.01
CA LYS A 2 -1.21 22.47 62.91
C LYS A 2 -1.10 20.95 63.03
N ASP A 3 -1.25 20.27 61.90
CA ASP A 3 -0.27 19.30 61.41
C ASP A 3 -0.26 19.29 59.88
N ASN A 4 0.95 19.37 59.35
CA ASN A 4 1.30 19.53 57.95
C ASN A 4 1.14 18.21 57.18
N PHE A 5 0.31 18.19 56.14
CA PHE A 5 0.40 17.17 55.07
C PHE A 5 1.07 17.80 53.83
N HIS A 6 2.30 18.28 53.98
CA HIS A 6 3.11 18.83 52.88
C HIS A 6 4.00 17.79 52.18
N ILE A 7 3.90 16.52 52.57
CA ILE A 7 4.48 15.42 51.81
C ILE A 7 3.30 14.86 51.02
N ASN A 8 3.17 15.20 49.73
CA ASN A 8 2.52 14.35 48.72
C ASN A 8 2.41 14.98 47.33
N GLN A 9 2.64 16.27 47.09
CA GLN A 9 2.58 16.81 45.71
C GLN A 9 3.79 16.36 44.88
N GLU A 10 5.01 16.60 45.35
CA GLU A 10 6.25 16.11 44.73
C GLU A 10 6.24 14.57 44.67
N LEU A 11 5.81 13.91 45.75
CA LEU A 11 5.81 12.44 45.84
C LEU A 11 4.73 11.81 44.96
N ALA A 12 3.58 12.47 44.76
CA ALA A 12 2.56 12.04 43.80
C ALA A 12 3.03 12.29 42.36
N LEU A 13 3.74 13.38 42.10
CA LEU A 13 4.30 13.67 40.77
C LEU A 13 5.41 12.67 40.42
N PHE A 14 6.30 12.34 41.38
CA PHE A 14 7.28 11.27 41.24
C PHE A 14 6.66 9.87 41.25
N ALA A 15 5.52 9.65 41.93
CA ALA A 15 4.79 8.38 41.87
C ALA A 15 4.06 8.22 40.55
N VAL A 16 3.50 9.28 39.97
CA VAL A 16 2.85 9.27 38.65
C VAL A 16 3.90 9.14 37.56
N ILE A 17 4.99 9.91 37.60
CA ILE A 17 6.15 9.72 36.71
C ILE A 17 6.75 8.33 36.92
N GLY A 18 6.85 7.84 38.15
CA GLY A 18 7.34 6.51 38.50
C GLY A 18 6.43 5.40 37.99
N VAL A 19 5.12 5.55 38.04
CA VAL A 19 4.12 4.62 37.50
C VAL A 19 4.12 4.67 35.98
N ILE A 20 4.26 5.85 35.36
CA ILE A 20 4.40 6.00 33.91
C ILE A 20 5.71 5.36 33.45
N VAL A 21 6.84 5.65 34.11
CA VAL A 21 8.12 4.99 33.83
C VAL A 21 7.96 3.49 34.06
N VAL A 22 7.40 2.99 35.15
CA VAL A 22 7.21 1.54 35.36
C VAL A 22 6.30 0.92 34.31
N LEU A 23 5.21 1.57 33.88
CA LEU A 23 4.32 1.08 32.83
C LEU A 23 4.99 1.10 31.44
N PHE A 24 5.84 2.08 31.15
CA PHE A 24 6.57 2.20 29.88
C PHE A 24 7.91 1.44 29.86
N TRP A 25 8.50 1.16 31.02
CA TRP A 25 9.77 0.45 31.22
C TRP A 25 9.56 -1.02 31.58
N ARG A 26 8.31 -1.46 31.80
CA ARG A 26 7.93 -2.88 31.80
C ARG A 26 8.13 -3.42 30.39
N LYS A 27 9.39 -3.74 30.08
CA LYS A 27 9.74 -4.71 29.04
C LYS A 27 8.78 -5.90 29.22
N PRO A 28 8.10 -6.38 28.16
CA PRO A 28 7.40 -7.65 28.25
C PRO A 28 8.41 -8.68 28.76
N ASN A 29 8.07 -9.35 29.86
CA ASN A 29 8.93 -10.29 30.57
C ASN A 29 9.56 -11.29 29.60
N SER A 30 10.77 -10.97 29.13
CA SER A 30 11.68 -11.89 28.49
C SER A 30 12.28 -12.71 29.60
N LYS A 31 11.64 -13.85 29.91
CA LYS A 31 12.25 -15.09 30.39
C LYS A 31 11.17 -16.16 30.63
N LYS A 32 10.87 -16.91 29.56
CA LYS A 32 10.91 -18.38 29.62
C LYS A 32 11.15 -18.92 28.20
N SER A 33 12.43 -19.17 27.95
CA SER A 33 12.88 -20.09 26.90
C SER A 33 12.26 -21.46 27.18
N ARG A 34 11.36 -21.88 26.30
CA ARG A 34 11.05 -23.28 26.07
C ARG A 34 10.52 -23.38 24.65
N ASN A 35 11.42 -23.74 23.71
CA ASN A 35 11.18 -24.18 22.33
C ASN A 35 9.75 -24.00 21.80
N VAL A 36 9.32 -22.75 21.60
CA VAL A 36 8.20 -22.46 20.72
C VAL A 36 8.81 -21.95 19.43
N ARG A 37 8.61 -22.74 18.38
CA ARG A 37 8.86 -22.43 16.96
C ARG A 37 8.66 -20.92 16.75
N VAL A 38 9.74 -20.20 16.46
CA VAL A 38 9.74 -18.74 16.30
C VAL A 38 8.93 -18.39 15.05
N GLN A 39 7.60 -18.35 15.19
CA GLN A 39 6.81 -17.45 14.37
C GLN A 39 7.22 -16.06 14.82
N GLN A 40 8.10 -15.42 14.05
CA GLN A 40 8.37 -14.00 14.24
C GLN A 40 7.02 -13.28 14.15
N ILE A 41 6.51 -12.81 15.28
CA ILE A 41 5.32 -11.97 15.30
C ILE A 41 5.76 -10.62 14.71
N PHE A 42 5.73 -10.52 13.39
CA PHE A 42 6.03 -9.29 12.68
C PHE A 42 5.03 -8.22 13.17
N ALA A 43 5.55 -7.05 13.53
CA ALA A 43 4.71 -5.91 13.87
C ALA A 43 3.97 -5.48 12.60
N LYS A 44 2.70 -5.87 12.48
CA LYS A 44 1.87 -5.53 11.33
C LYS A 44 1.77 -4.00 11.21
N PRO A 45 1.94 -3.44 10.01
CA PRO A 45 1.75 -2.02 9.83
C PRO A 45 0.31 -1.62 10.18
N PRO A 46 0.09 -0.42 10.74
CA PRO A 46 -1.26 0.11 10.94
C PRO A 46 -2.06 0.11 9.63
N SER A 47 -3.38 0.00 9.77
CA SER A 47 -4.30 0.03 8.62
C SER A 47 -4.16 1.34 7.83
N ALA A 48 -4.40 1.28 6.53
CA ALA A 48 -4.35 2.48 5.67
C ALA A 48 -5.28 3.58 6.18
N PHE A 49 -6.48 3.21 6.66
CA PHE A 49 -7.43 4.11 7.30
C PHE A 49 -6.86 4.76 8.58
N GLY A 50 -6.17 3.99 9.44
CA GLY A 50 -5.54 4.53 10.64
C GLY A 50 -4.44 5.54 10.32
N VAL A 51 -3.64 5.28 9.28
CA VAL A 51 -2.61 6.23 8.81
C VAL A 51 -3.25 7.48 8.19
N PHE A 52 -4.35 7.35 7.47
CA PHE A 52 -5.10 8.50 6.94
C PHE A 52 -5.64 9.38 8.07
N PHE A 53 -6.30 8.78 9.05
CA PHE A 53 -6.87 9.48 10.20
C PHE A 53 -5.80 10.18 11.05
N ALA A 54 -4.65 9.54 11.26
CA ALA A 54 -3.52 10.17 11.95
C ALA A 54 -3.00 11.41 11.20
N LYS A 55 -2.96 11.37 9.86
CA LYS A 55 -2.54 12.52 9.05
C LYS A 55 -3.56 13.65 9.06
N THR A 56 -4.86 13.34 9.06
CA THR A 56 -5.91 14.36 9.16
C THR A 56 -5.87 15.06 10.52
N ILE A 57 -5.64 14.31 11.60
CA ILE A 57 -5.42 14.90 12.94
C ILE A 57 -4.23 15.85 12.92
N ILE A 58 -3.08 15.41 12.39
CA ILE A 58 -1.87 16.25 12.34
C ILE A 58 -2.12 17.53 11.54
N LEU A 59 -2.84 17.43 10.42
CA LEU A 59 -3.20 18.59 9.61
C LEU A 59 -4.13 19.54 10.38
N ALA A 60 -5.13 19.02 11.07
CA ALA A 60 -6.06 19.82 11.87
C ALA A 60 -5.33 20.56 13.00
N ILE A 61 -4.45 19.88 13.74
CA ILE A 61 -3.64 20.50 14.80
C ILE A 61 -2.73 21.58 14.21
N LEU A 62 -2.12 21.34 13.05
CA LEU A 62 -1.27 22.33 12.38
C LEU A 62 -2.08 23.57 12.01
N ILE A 63 -3.28 23.42 11.44
CA ILE A 63 -4.16 24.54 11.09
C ILE A 63 -4.54 25.33 12.36
N ILE A 64 -4.96 24.66 13.43
CA ILE A 64 -5.34 25.31 14.70
C ILE A 64 -4.16 26.08 15.30
N SER A 65 -2.97 25.47 15.33
CA SER A 65 -1.77 26.14 15.84
C SER A 65 -1.32 27.32 14.98
N ALA A 66 -1.50 27.23 13.66
CA ALA A 66 -1.19 28.33 12.76
C ALA A 66 -2.19 29.47 12.91
N SER A 67 -3.49 29.18 13.06
CA SER A 67 -4.50 30.22 13.30
C SER A 67 -4.28 30.93 14.63
N ALA A 68 -3.95 30.19 15.69
CA ALA A 68 -3.64 30.78 17.00
C ALA A 68 -2.41 31.70 16.92
N LEU A 69 -1.35 31.29 16.21
CA LEU A 69 -0.18 32.16 16.02
C LEU A 69 -0.48 33.40 15.17
N ILE A 70 -1.37 33.29 14.18
CA ILE A 70 -1.79 34.44 13.38
C ILE A 70 -2.60 35.41 14.24
N GLU A 71 -3.53 34.92 15.05
CA GLU A 71 -4.32 35.75 15.97
C GLU A 71 -3.44 36.43 17.02
N TYR A 72 -2.46 35.71 17.55
CA TYR A 72 -1.45 36.30 18.43
C TYR A 72 -0.64 37.39 17.72
N SER A 73 -0.27 37.15 16.46
CA SER A 73 0.47 38.11 15.63
C SER A 73 -0.32 39.40 15.35
N THR A 74 -1.65 39.29 15.20
CA THR A 74 -2.53 40.45 15.03
C THR A 74 -2.71 41.20 16.35
N ASN A 75 -2.87 40.48 17.47
CA ASN A 75 -3.00 41.10 18.78
C ASN A 75 -1.75 41.92 19.16
N ILE A 76 -0.55 41.46 18.79
CA ILE A 76 0.68 42.24 19.01
C ILE A 76 0.70 43.50 18.14
N ALA A 77 0.30 43.39 16.87
CA ALA A 77 0.25 44.54 15.97
C ALA A 77 -0.72 45.61 16.49
N ASP A 78 -1.92 45.20 16.90
CA ASP A 78 -2.94 46.09 17.47
C ASP A 78 -2.44 46.73 18.78
N TYR A 79 -1.76 45.95 19.64
CA TYR A 79 -1.16 46.46 20.87
C TYR A 79 -0.11 47.55 20.60
N GLU A 80 0.79 47.33 19.65
CA GLU A 80 1.81 48.33 19.27
C GLU A 80 1.18 49.58 18.64
N GLU A 81 0.11 49.42 17.84
CA GLU A 81 -0.63 50.54 17.24
C GLU A 81 -1.32 51.42 18.30
N ILE A 82 -2.02 50.80 19.26
CA ILE A 82 -2.68 51.51 20.37
C ILE A 82 -1.64 52.22 21.25
N LYS A 83 -0.51 51.55 21.54
CA LYS A 83 0.59 52.15 22.32
C LYS A 83 1.16 53.37 21.60
N CYS A 84 1.31 53.33 20.28
CA CYS A 84 1.73 54.46 19.47
C CYS A 84 0.75 55.65 19.57
N ASP A 85 -0.55 55.43 19.34
CA ASP A 85 -1.58 56.49 19.33
C ASP A 85 -1.66 57.22 20.69
N SER A 86 -1.53 56.47 21.79
CA SER A 86 -1.52 57.03 23.16
C SER A 86 -0.31 57.92 23.48
N ILE A 87 0.84 57.64 22.88
CA ILE A 87 2.09 58.41 23.09
C ILE A 87 2.10 59.68 22.22
N GLU A 88 1.57 59.60 21.00
CA GLU A 88 1.51 60.72 20.06
C GLU A 88 0.57 61.84 20.52
N HIS A 89 -0.52 61.50 21.24
CA HIS A 89 -1.38 62.51 21.87
C HIS A 89 -0.67 63.37 22.92
N ASN A 90 0.44 62.90 23.51
CA ASN A 90 1.18 63.64 24.52
C ASN A 90 2.37 64.43 23.94
N HIS A 91 3.01 63.98 22.85
CA HIS A 91 4.13 64.70 22.22
C HIS A 91 4.20 64.44 20.70
N HIS A 92 4.42 65.50 19.90
CA HIS A 92 4.72 65.46 18.46
C HIS A 92 6.06 64.73 18.13
N ARG A 93 6.15 63.42 18.42
CA ARG A 93 7.24 62.55 17.97
C ARG A 93 6.69 61.46 17.07
N GLN A 94 7.39 61.21 15.96
CA GLN A 94 7.17 60.04 15.11
C GLN A 94 7.21 58.77 15.96
N CYS A 95 6.20 57.91 15.83
CA CYS A 95 6.20 56.64 16.55
C CYS A 95 7.37 55.78 16.07
N ASN A 96 8.32 55.51 16.95
CA ASN A 96 9.37 54.52 16.70
C ASN A 96 8.86 53.19 17.21
N TYR A 97 8.39 52.35 16.28
CA TYR A 97 8.09 50.95 16.53
C TYR A 97 9.34 50.24 17.10
N GLU A 98 9.28 49.82 18.37
CA GLU A 98 10.51 49.41 19.08
C GLU A 98 10.91 47.96 18.81
N GLN A 99 9.97 47.04 18.50
CA GLN A 99 10.29 45.60 18.39
C GLN A 99 9.57 44.87 17.26
N TYR A 100 8.25 44.58 17.36
CA TYR A 100 7.58 43.63 16.47
C TYR A 100 7.32 44.17 15.05
N THR A 101 7.03 45.46 14.92
CA THR A 101 6.83 46.16 13.63
C THR A 101 8.09 46.84 13.08
N SER A 102 9.25 46.65 13.72
CA SER A 102 10.54 47.18 13.24
C SER A 102 10.97 46.52 11.92
N ASN A 103 11.82 47.17 11.11
CA ASN A 103 12.32 46.59 9.85
C ASN A 103 13.38 45.49 10.04
N ASP A 104 13.86 45.27 11.27
CA ASP A 104 14.88 44.27 11.58
C ASP A 104 14.20 42.96 12.02
N PHE A 105 14.37 41.91 11.22
CA PHE A 105 13.83 40.57 11.48
C PHE A 105 14.16 40.03 12.88
N LYS A 106 15.33 40.35 13.44
CA LYS A 106 15.70 39.88 14.78
C LYS A 106 14.85 40.55 15.86
N LEU A 107 14.60 41.85 15.71
CA LEU A 107 13.74 42.61 16.61
C LEU A 107 12.28 42.19 16.43
N GLN A 108 11.83 41.95 15.20
CA GLN A 108 10.49 41.41 14.93
C GLN A 108 10.28 40.05 15.62
N LEU A 109 11.24 39.13 15.48
CA LEU A 109 11.15 37.79 16.06
C LEU A 109 11.21 37.81 17.59
N ASN A 110 12.03 38.70 18.16
CA ASN A 110 12.08 38.88 19.61
C ASN A 110 10.78 39.51 20.14
N GLY A 111 10.25 40.53 19.46
CA GLY A 111 8.96 41.13 19.79
C GLY A 111 7.82 40.11 19.70
N PHE A 112 7.85 39.23 18.70
CA PHE A 112 6.87 38.15 18.60
C PHE A 112 7.00 37.12 19.73
N LEU A 113 8.21 36.69 20.08
CA LEU A 113 8.38 35.54 21.00
C LEU A 113 8.42 35.91 22.49
N LEU A 114 8.65 37.18 22.83
CA LEU A 114 9.00 37.60 24.18
C LEU A 114 8.10 38.71 24.73
N THR A 115 7.07 39.15 24.02
CA THR A 115 6.15 40.19 24.50
C THR A 115 5.15 39.59 25.49
N PRO A 116 5.25 39.88 26.81
CA PRO A 116 4.39 39.29 27.83
C PRO A 116 3.10 40.10 28.06
N GLU A 117 2.93 41.23 27.36
CA GLU A 117 1.84 42.19 27.55
C GLU A 117 0.63 41.90 26.65
N VAL A 118 0.73 40.89 25.79
CA VAL A 118 -0.26 40.53 24.77
C VAL A 118 -0.69 39.10 24.99
N ASP A 119 -2.01 38.88 25.04
CA ASP A 119 -2.60 37.58 25.35
C ASP A 119 -3.55 37.13 24.22
N LEU A 120 -3.76 35.82 24.11
CA LEU A 120 -4.76 35.21 23.21
C LEU A 120 -6.14 35.12 23.86
N GLY A 121 -6.27 35.48 25.15
CA GLY A 121 -7.51 35.38 25.90
C GLY A 121 -7.88 33.95 26.30
N VAL A 122 -6.87 33.07 26.39
CA VAL A 122 -6.95 31.69 26.85
C VAL A 122 -6.60 31.63 28.33
N GLU A 123 -7.61 31.87 29.15
CA GLU A 123 -7.53 31.98 30.63
C GLU A 123 -7.22 30.64 31.35
N VAL A 124 -6.83 29.60 30.60
CA VAL A 124 -6.48 28.27 31.10
C VAL A 124 -4.96 28.14 31.08
N GLY A 125 -4.33 28.18 32.25
CA GLY A 125 -2.88 28.12 32.38
C GLY A 125 -2.21 29.49 32.53
N ASP A 126 -2.94 30.56 32.88
CA ASP A 126 -2.36 31.90 33.09
C ASP A 126 -1.37 31.96 34.25
N GLU A 127 -1.49 31.03 35.20
CA GLU A 127 -0.53 30.90 36.31
C GLU A 127 0.84 30.37 35.84
N LEU A 128 0.91 29.81 34.62
CA LEU A 128 2.17 29.43 34.00
C LEU A 128 2.89 30.67 33.46
N PRO A 129 4.24 30.64 33.37
CA PRO A 129 4.96 31.68 32.66
C PRO A 129 4.37 31.83 31.24
N HIS A 130 4.14 33.07 30.79
CA HIS A 130 3.60 33.39 29.45
C HIS A 130 4.27 32.57 28.34
N THR A 131 5.58 32.31 28.47
CA THR A 131 6.34 31.49 27.52
C THR A 131 5.89 30.02 27.40
N ASN A 132 5.12 29.48 28.33
CA ASN A 132 4.67 28.08 28.33
C ASN A 132 3.16 27.93 28.48
N SER A 133 2.43 29.03 28.72
CA SER A 133 0.97 29.03 28.76
C SER A 133 0.40 28.92 27.34
N PRO A 134 -0.85 28.44 27.19
CA PRO A 134 -1.58 28.47 25.93
C PRO A 134 -1.79 29.89 25.36
N ASP A 135 -1.66 30.91 26.19
CA ASP A 135 -1.63 32.32 25.78
C ASP A 135 -0.32 32.75 25.10
N GLY A 136 0.75 31.98 25.29
CA GLY A 136 2.04 32.24 24.70
C GLY A 136 2.19 31.69 23.28
N PRO A 137 3.02 32.33 22.44
CA PRO A 137 3.34 31.84 21.10
C PRO A 137 4.09 30.49 21.15
N TRP A 138 4.96 30.32 22.14
CA TRP A 138 5.80 29.14 22.31
C TRP A 138 5.01 27.84 22.40
N PHE A 139 3.89 27.83 23.13
CA PHE A 139 3.02 26.67 23.26
C PHE A 139 2.56 26.14 21.89
N TRP A 140 2.14 27.04 21.00
CA TRP A 140 1.70 26.73 19.65
C TRP A 140 2.87 26.37 18.72
N THR A 141 4.03 27.00 18.88
CA THR A 141 5.24 26.62 18.11
C THR A 141 5.68 25.19 18.42
N TYR A 142 5.53 24.70 19.66
CA TYR A 142 5.84 23.32 20.02
C TYR A 142 4.92 22.33 19.31
N TYR A 143 3.63 22.64 19.18
CA TYR A 143 2.69 21.84 18.39
C TYR A 143 3.07 21.77 16.91
N ILE A 144 3.46 22.89 16.31
CA ILE A 144 3.93 22.92 14.91
C ILE A 144 5.18 22.07 14.76
N ALA A 145 6.18 22.27 15.63
CA ALA A 145 7.42 21.49 15.60
C ALA A 145 7.15 19.99 15.77
N GLY A 146 6.28 19.62 16.69
CA GLY A 146 5.82 18.25 16.91
C GLY A 146 5.13 17.65 15.67
N CYS A 147 4.22 18.39 15.03
CA CYS A 147 3.56 17.97 13.80
C CYS A 147 4.55 17.76 12.64
N LEU A 148 5.57 18.62 12.49
CA LEU A 148 6.64 18.45 11.50
C LEU A 148 7.46 17.17 11.77
N VAL A 149 7.77 16.89 13.03
CA VAL A 149 8.44 15.65 13.41
C VAL A 149 7.57 14.43 13.06
N LEU A 150 6.28 14.46 13.36
CA LEU A 150 5.35 13.35 13.05
C LEU A 150 5.21 13.11 11.55
N THR A 151 5.02 14.16 10.75
CA THR A 151 4.94 14.05 9.28
C THR A 151 6.24 13.51 8.69
N SER A 152 7.40 13.92 9.22
CA SER A 152 8.70 13.36 8.84
C SER A 152 8.82 11.87 9.17
N GLY A 153 8.21 11.41 10.26
CA GLY A 153 8.12 10.00 10.62
C GLY A 153 7.33 9.21 9.57
N PHE A 154 6.14 9.68 9.21
CA PHE A 154 5.31 9.03 8.19
C PHE A 154 5.97 8.99 6.81
N SER A 155 6.66 10.07 6.40
CA SER A 155 7.33 10.11 5.10
C SER A 155 8.49 9.10 5.02
N LEU A 156 9.25 8.96 6.10
CA LEU A 156 10.35 8.02 6.20
C LEU A 156 9.87 6.56 6.18
N ALA A 157 8.82 6.25 6.95
CA ALA A 157 8.20 4.92 6.94
C ALA A 157 7.58 4.57 5.56
N LYS A 158 6.94 5.55 4.90
CA LYS A 158 6.43 5.38 3.52
C LYS A 158 7.58 5.11 2.54
N LYS A 159 8.69 5.82 2.66
CA LYS A 159 9.89 5.62 1.82
C LYS A 159 10.42 4.19 1.97
N ARG A 160 10.60 3.71 3.20
CA ARG A 160 11.04 2.33 3.46
C ARG A 160 10.09 1.29 2.87
N ARG A 161 8.78 1.46 3.06
CA ARG A 161 7.79 0.56 2.47
C ARG A 161 7.89 0.53 0.94
N LYS A 162 8.08 1.68 0.30
CA LYS A 162 8.21 1.77 -1.16
C LYS A 162 9.49 1.09 -1.64
N THR A 163 10.61 1.29 -0.95
CA THR A 163 11.88 0.62 -1.26
C THR A 163 11.73 -0.89 -1.13
N HIS A 164 11.25 -1.40 0.01
CA HIS A 164 11.05 -2.84 0.20
C HIS A 164 10.07 -3.45 -0.82
N ALA A 165 9.01 -2.73 -1.19
CA ALA A 165 8.10 -3.20 -2.24
C ALA A 165 8.76 -3.24 -3.63
N SER A 166 9.66 -2.30 -3.92
CA SER A 166 10.46 -2.30 -5.14
C SER A 166 11.42 -3.48 -5.17
N ASP A 167 12.13 -3.72 -4.06
CA ASP A 167 13.10 -4.82 -3.93
C ASP A 167 12.39 -6.19 -4.08
N MET A 168 11.18 -6.31 -3.53
CA MET A 168 10.32 -7.50 -3.71
C MET A 168 9.92 -7.71 -5.18
N MET A 169 9.49 -6.65 -5.88
CA MET A 169 9.12 -6.73 -7.29
C MET A 169 10.33 -7.07 -8.18
N GLU A 170 11.49 -6.52 -7.86
CA GLU A 170 12.74 -6.82 -8.55
C GLU A 170 13.14 -8.28 -8.35
N ALA A 171 13.08 -8.79 -7.12
CA ALA A 171 13.33 -10.20 -6.83
C ALA A 171 12.35 -11.13 -7.54
N GLU A 172 11.04 -10.81 -7.55
CA GLU A 172 10.04 -11.56 -8.30
C GLU A 172 10.36 -11.60 -9.80
N SER A 173 10.76 -10.46 -10.38
CA SER A 173 11.12 -10.37 -11.79
C SER A 173 12.34 -11.24 -12.14
N ASN A 174 13.33 -11.29 -11.25
CA ASN A 174 14.53 -12.12 -11.39
C ASN A 174 14.24 -13.62 -11.21
N LEU A 175 13.24 -13.98 -10.39
CA LEU A 175 12.83 -15.36 -10.17
C LEU A 175 12.06 -15.96 -11.34
N ARG A 176 11.23 -15.18 -12.07
CA ARG A 176 10.43 -15.68 -13.20
C ARG A 176 11.19 -16.52 -14.24
N PRO A 177 12.36 -16.10 -14.77
CA PRO A 177 13.11 -16.92 -15.73
C PRO A 177 13.75 -18.15 -15.07
N ILE A 178 14.12 -18.06 -13.80
CA ILE A 178 14.76 -19.14 -13.04
C ILE A 178 13.75 -20.25 -12.72
N ILE A 179 12.50 -19.91 -12.40
CA ILE A 179 11.42 -20.89 -12.15
C ILE A 179 11.22 -21.80 -13.36
N ARG A 180 11.25 -21.26 -14.59
CA ARG A 180 11.14 -22.06 -15.82
C ARG A 180 12.32 -23.03 -15.97
N ARG A 181 13.54 -22.60 -15.61
CA ARG A 181 14.73 -23.46 -15.62
C ARG A 181 14.67 -24.54 -14.54
N LEU A 182 14.21 -24.21 -13.33
CA LEU A 182 13.99 -25.19 -12.27
C LEU A 182 12.93 -26.23 -12.63
N ALA A 183 11.87 -25.84 -13.35
CA ALA A 183 10.83 -26.76 -13.77
C ALA A 183 11.33 -27.79 -14.79
N LEU A 184 12.34 -27.42 -15.60
CA LEU A 184 12.97 -28.29 -16.59
C LEU A 184 14.10 -29.14 -15.99
N ASP A 185 14.84 -28.60 -15.02
CA ASP A 185 15.95 -29.27 -14.34
C ASP A 185 15.92 -28.99 -12.82
N PRO A 186 15.21 -29.82 -12.03
CA PRO A 186 15.10 -29.62 -10.60
C PRO A 186 16.41 -29.93 -9.85
N THR A 187 17.30 -30.77 -10.39
CA THR A 187 18.59 -31.10 -9.76
C THR A 187 19.67 -30.06 -10.05
N GLY A 188 19.47 -29.21 -11.07
CA GLY A 188 20.40 -28.14 -11.45
C GLY A 188 20.70 -27.11 -10.34
N VAL A 189 19.84 -26.97 -9.34
CA VAL A 189 20.11 -26.14 -8.15
C VAL A 189 21.12 -26.80 -7.21
N VAL A 190 20.98 -28.11 -6.98
CA VAL A 190 21.86 -28.88 -6.08
C VAL A 190 23.26 -29.02 -6.69
N GLU A 191 23.33 -29.17 -8.02
CA GLU A 191 24.59 -29.29 -8.76
C GLU A 191 25.25 -27.93 -9.07
N GLY A 192 24.62 -26.81 -8.71
CA GLY A 192 25.19 -25.47 -8.90
C GLY A 192 25.08 -24.89 -10.33
N ARG A 193 24.40 -25.60 -11.25
CA ARG A 193 24.13 -25.16 -12.62
C ARG A 193 23.12 -24.00 -12.68
N ILE A 194 22.23 -23.92 -11.69
CA ILE A 194 21.26 -22.83 -11.52
C ILE A 194 21.59 -22.05 -10.25
N ALA A 195 21.94 -20.77 -10.41
CA ALA A 195 22.15 -19.85 -9.29
C ALA A 195 20.83 -19.20 -8.89
N LEU A 196 20.46 -19.33 -7.62
CA LEU A 196 19.29 -18.65 -7.04
C LEU A 196 19.64 -17.19 -6.72
N PRO A 197 18.74 -16.23 -6.97
CA PRO A 197 18.96 -14.83 -6.65
C PRO A 197 19.00 -14.62 -5.14
N GLU A 198 19.71 -13.59 -4.68
CA GLU A 198 19.80 -13.27 -3.25
C GLU A 198 18.41 -13.02 -2.65
N PRO A 199 18.13 -13.56 -1.45
CA PRO A 199 16.83 -13.42 -0.84
C PRO A 199 16.68 -11.97 -0.37
N VAL A 200 15.50 -11.40 -0.58
CA VAL A 200 15.22 -10.07 -0.06
C VAL A 200 15.02 -10.19 1.44
N SER A 201 16.00 -9.70 2.19
CA SER A 201 15.99 -9.73 3.65
C SER A 201 14.80 -8.95 4.23
N CYS A 202 14.25 -9.44 5.34
CA CYS A 202 13.21 -8.74 6.10
C CYS A 202 13.64 -7.29 6.43
N SER A 203 12.84 -6.31 6.02
CA SER A 203 13.09 -4.90 6.32
C SER A 203 12.85 -4.62 7.82
N LYS A 204 13.95 -4.51 8.57
CA LYS A 204 13.97 -4.11 9.99
C LYS A 204 14.16 -2.61 10.16
N THR A 205 13.88 -2.11 11.37
CA THR A 205 14.07 -0.71 11.72
C THR A 205 15.55 -0.31 11.64
N GLY A 206 15.85 0.72 10.87
CA GLY A 206 17.21 1.27 10.75
C GLY A 206 17.57 2.22 11.89
N ARG A 207 18.86 2.51 12.08
CA ARG A 207 19.34 3.45 13.13
C ARG A 207 18.73 4.86 13.04
N LYS A 208 18.48 5.33 11.81
CA LYS A 208 17.81 6.63 11.56
C LYS A 208 16.35 6.61 12.00
N GLU A 209 15.66 5.48 11.84
CA GLU A 209 14.27 5.28 12.25
C GLU A 209 14.15 5.22 13.75
N THR A 210 15.04 4.47 14.41
CA THR A 210 15.11 4.42 15.88
C THR A 210 15.34 5.81 16.47
N ARG A 211 16.25 6.61 15.89
CA ARG A 211 16.45 8.00 16.33
C ARG A 211 15.18 8.84 16.18
N ARG A 212 14.45 8.69 15.07
CA ARG A 212 13.18 9.42 14.86
C ARG A 212 12.09 8.97 15.83
N ILE A 213 11.98 7.67 16.11
CA ILE A 213 11.05 7.14 17.12
C ILE A 213 11.32 7.79 18.49
N VAL A 214 12.58 7.87 18.92
CA VAL A 214 12.96 8.52 20.19
C VAL A 214 12.56 10.01 20.20
N VAL A 215 12.80 10.73 19.09
CA VAL A 215 12.41 12.14 18.98
C VAL A 215 10.88 12.30 19.02
N ILE A 216 10.12 11.42 18.36
CA ILE A 216 8.64 11.43 18.43
C ILE A 216 8.16 11.19 19.86
N TYR A 217 8.75 10.23 20.58
CA TYR A 217 8.42 10.00 22.00
C TYR A 217 8.72 11.22 22.87
N PHE A 218 9.87 11.87 22.66
CA PHE A 218 10.23 13.09 23.38
C PHE A 218 9.19 14.20 23.18
N PHE A 219 8.83 14.51 21.93
CA PHE A 219 7.80 15.52 21.65
C PHE A 219 6.43 15.11 22.18
N SER A 220 6.04 13.83 22.06
CA SER A 220 4.77 13.34 22.62
C SER A 220 4.69 13.50 24.13
N ALA A 221 5.77 13.20 24.85
CA ALA A 221 5.82 13.35 26.30
C ALA A 221 5.85 14.83 26.68
N PHE A 222 6.66 15.64 25.99
CA PHE A 222 6.77 17.07 26.22
C PHE A 222 5.41 17.77 26.06
N MET A 223 4.70 17.53 24.94
CA MET A 223 3.38 18.12 24.71
C MET A 223 2.33 17.64 25.72
N MET A 224 2.39 16.38 26.14
CA MET A 224 1.49 15.87 27.18
C MET A 224 1.76 16.55 28.53
N ILE A 225 3.03 16.78 28.90
CA ILE A 225 3.38 17.45 30.14
C ILE A 225 2.96 18.92 30.10
N THR A 226 3.25 19.64 29.02
CA THR A 226 2.90 21.07 28.92
C THR A 226 1.39 21.29 28.97
N THR A 227 0.61 20.47 28.24
CA THR A 227 -0.86 20.53 28.28
C THR A 227 -1.44 20.07 29.62
N LEU A 228 -0.83 19.11 30.30
CA LEU A 228 -1.28 18.69 31.62
C LEU A 228 -1.02 19.76 32.67
N LEU A 229 0.11 20.48 32.58
CA LEU A 229 0.39 21.62 33.44
C LEU A 229 -0.62 22.76 33.22
N SER A 230 -1.00 23.06 31.97
CA SER A 230 -2.01 24.08 31.69
C SER A 230 -3.41 23.67 32.16
N VAL A 231 -3.76 22.39 32.03
CA VAL A 231 -5.05 21.86 32.53
C VAL A 231 -5.05 21.70 34.06
N TYR A 232 -3.89 21.53 34.70
CA TYR A 232 -3.80 21.46 36.16
C TYR A 232 -4.21 22.79 36.81
N ASP A 233 -3.82 23.93 36.23
CA ASP A 233 -4.28 25.25 36.65
C ASP A 233 -5.83 25.33 36.64
N TYR A 234 -6.48 24.81 35.59
CA TYR A 234 -7.94 24.73 35.56
C TYR A 234 -8.52 23.92 36.73
N PHE A 235 -7.92 22.77 37.08
CA PHE A 235 -8.38 21.98 38.24
C PHE A 235 -8.13 22.70 39.57
N TYR A 236 -7.03 23.45 39.69
CA TYR A 236 -6.75 24.26 40.87
C TYR A 236 -7.78 25.38 41.05
N ARG A 237 -8.15 26.08 39.97
CA ARG A 237 -9.22 27.09 39.99
C ARG A 237 -10.59 26.50 40.35
N LEU A 238 -10.84 25.24 39.97
CA LEU A 238 -12.08 24.53 40.30
C LEU A 238 -12.17 24.17 41.80
N ASP A 239 -11.04 23.83 42.43
CA ASP A 239 -10.94 23.56 43.88
C ASP A 239 -11.00 24.84 44.72
N SER A 240 -10.65 25.99 44.11
CA SER A 240 -10.58 27.31 44.76
C SER A 240 -11.92 28.04 44.87
N GLU A 241 -13.05 27.42 44.52
CA GLU A 241 -14.41 28.01 44.50
C GLU A 241 -14.56 29.31 43.68
N MET A 242 -13.66 29.57 42.73
CA MET A 242 -13.83 30.68 41.79
C MET A 242 -14.94 30.36 40.78
N ASN A 243 -15.77 31.36 40.44
CA ASN A 243 -16.86 31.18 39.47
C ASN A 243 -16.30 30.83 38.08
N MET A 244 -16.36 29.55 37.72
CA MET A 244 -16.03 29.09 36.37
C MET A 244 -17.06 29.61 35.37
N VAL A 245 -16.61 30.48 34.46
CA VAL A 245 -17.35 30.83 33.24
C VAL A 245 -17.32 29.63 32.29
N PRO A 246 -18.41 29.30 31.56
CA PRO A 246 -18.46 28.18 30.60
C PRO A 246 -17.39 28.23 29.49
N LYS A 247 -16.73 29.38 29.30
CA LYS A 247 -15.59 29.57 28.41
C LYS A 247 -14.37 28.73 28.85
N HIS A 248 -14.11 28.60 30.15
CA HIS A 248 -12.95 27.85 30.66
C HIS A 248 -13.10 26.34 30.42
N ASP A 249 -14.29 25.80 30.67
CA ASP A 249 -14.60 24.38 30.43
C ASP A 249 -14.39 24.01 28.96
N PHE A 250 -14.81 24.90 28.05
CA PHE A 250 -14.62 24.74 26.62
C PHE A 250 -13.14 24.78 26.23
N GLN A 251 -12.37 25.75 26.74
CA GLN A 251 -10.94 25.87 26.46
C GLN A 251 -10.15 24.65 26.99
N ALA A 252 -10.37 24.26 28.25
CA ALA A 252 -9.71 23.11 28.87
C ALA A 252 -10.03 21.79 28.13
N SER A 253 -11.30 21.60 27.73
CA SER A 253 -11.70 20.40 26.99
C SER A 253 -11.07 20.32 25.59
N ILE A 254 -10.97 21.42 24.85
CA ILE A 254 -10.29 21.46 23.55
C ILE A 254 -8.81 21.13 23.70
N LEU A 255 -8.12 21.75 24.66
CA LEU A 255 -6.69 21.50 24.91
C LEU A 255 -6.44 20.02 25.25
N ALA A 256 -7.29 19.43 26.10
CA ALA A 256 -7.22 18.00 26.44
C ALA A 256 -7.46 17.08 25.23
N ILE A 257 -8.45 17.38 24.40
CA ILE A 257 -8.74 16.62 23.17
C ILE A 257 -7.57 16.72 22.19
N MET A 258 -6.97 17.90 22.03
CA MET A 258 -5.80 18.08 21.16
C MET A 258 -4.59 17.29 21.66
N ALA A 259 -4.30 17.34 22.95
CA ALA A 259 -3.21 16.57 23.55
C ALA A 259 -3.40 15.06 23.32
N LEU A 260 -4.62 14.56 23.54
CA LEU A 260 -4.98 13.16 23.31
C LEU A 260 -4.84 12.79 21.82
N ALA A 261 -5.37 13.62 20.92
CA ALA A 261 -5.29 13.40 19.48
C ALA A 261 -3.83 13.36 18.99
N PHE A 262 -2.98 14.25 19.51
CA PHE A 262 -1.54 14.26 19.22
C PHE A 262 -0.86 12.95 19.67
N VAL A 263 -1.16 12.46 20.87
CA VAL A 263 -0.61 11.21 21.40
C VAL A 263 -1.09 9.98 20.60
N ILE A 264 -2.35 9.96 20.16
CA ILE A 264 -2.85 8.91 19.26
C ILE A 264 -2.08 8.94 17.94
N ALA A 265 -1.93 10.13 17.32
CA ALA A 265 -1.20 10.28 16.07
C ALA A 265 0.29 9.87 16.21
N ALA A 266 0.92 10.23 17.33
CA ALA A 266 2.29 9.82 17.66
C ALA A 266 2.41 8.30 17.78
N ASN A 267 1.51 7.64 18.51
CA ASN A 267 1.51 6.18 18.65
C ASN A 267 1.30 5.46 17.31
N ILE A 268 0.42 5.97 16.43
CA ILE A 268 0.21 5.42 15.09
C ILE A 268 1.47 5.61 14.24
N SER A 269 2.11 6.78 14.30
CA SER A 269 3.37 7.06 13.61
C SER A 269 4.47 6.09 14.06
N ILE A 270 4.64 5.92 15.37
CA ILE A 270 5.65 5.01 15.93
C ILE A 270 5.39 3.58 15.51
N LYS A 271 4.14 3.09 15.59
CA LYS A 271 3.77 1.76 15.09
C LYS A 271 4.08 1.60 13.61
N TYR A 272 3.89 2.66 12.82
CA TYR A 272 4.21 2.66 11.40
C TYR A 272 5.72 2.61 11.13
N LEU A 273 6.54 3.33 11.90
CA LEU A 273 8.01 3.24 11.83
C LEU A 273 8.54 1.91 12.37
N SER A 274 7.95 1.36 13.42
CA SER A 274 8.39 0.10 14.02
C SER A 274 7.90 -1.14 13.26
N ALA A 275 7.01 -0.96 12.27
CA ALA A 275 6.49 -2.05 11.46
C ALA A 275 7.64 -2.78 10.74
N THR A 276 7.64 -4.09 10.84
CA THR A 276 8.58 -4.97 10.14
C THR A 276 7.88 -5.55 8.92
N TYR A 277 8.47 -5.42 7.75
CA TYR A 277 7.95 -6.03 6.53
C TYR A 277 8.61 -7.39 6.35
N SER A 278 7.79 -8.42 6.17
CA SER A 278 8.26 -9.78 5.88
C SER A 278 8.93 -9.80 4.52
N GLY A 279 10.17 -10.28 4.48
CA GLY A 279 10.85 -10.74 3.28
C GLY A 279 10.81 -12.26 3.20
N GLU A 280 11.54 -12.84 2.25
CA GLU A 280 11.77 -14.29 2.25
C GLU A 280 12.73 -14.61 3.40
N ASP A 281 12.23 -15.33 4.41
CA ASP A 281 13.07 -15.80 5.51
C ASP A 281 14.08 -16.85 4.97
N ASP A 282 15.30 -16.84 5.52
CA ASP A 282 16.44 -17.78 5.37
C ASP A 282 16.08 -19.28 5.58
N SER A 283 14.80 -19.63 5.67
CA SER A 283 14.29 -20.92 6.12
C SER A 283 13.75 -21.84 5.01
N MET A 284 13.46 -21.32 3.80
CA MET A 284 13.00 -22.18 2.70
C MET A 284 14.15 -22.87 1.94
N ILE A 285 15.35 -22.29 1.94
CA ILE A 285 16.55 -22.89 1.34
C ILE A 285 17.70 -22.75 2.35
N PRO A 286 18.22 -23.84 2.94
CA PRO A 286 19.27 -23.77 3.95
C PRO A 286 20.50 -23.01 3.43
N ASN A 287 20.98 -22.01 4.17
CA ASN A 287 22.25 -21.30 3.91
C ASN A 287 23.45 -22.26 3.73
N ILE A 288 23.34 -23.50 4.17
CA ILE A 288 24.33 -24.57 3.97
C ILE A 288 24.47 -24.95 2.49
N LEU A 289 23.36 -25.11 1.74
CA LEU A 289 23.40 -25.39 0.30
C LEU A 289 24.01 -24.23 -0.49
N ARG A 290 23.74 -23.00 -0.04
CA ARG A 290 24.22 -21.77 -0.67
C ARG A 290 25.69 -21.49 -0.38
N ASN A 291 26.14 -21.70 0.86
CA ASN A 291 27.54 -21.57 1.23
C ASN A 291 28.38 -22.69 0.62
N GLN A 292 27.85 -23.90 0.46
CA GLN A 292 28.51 -24.94 -0.32
C GLN A 292 28.75 -24.48 -1.77
N GLN A 293 27.77 -23.86 -2.45
CA GLN A 293 27.98 -23.29 -3.79
C GLN A 293 29.10 -22.23 -3.84
N ASN A 294 29.15 -21.33 -2.86
CA ASN A 294 30.19 -20.29 -2.82
C ASN A 294 31.59 -20.88 -2.57
N ILE A 295 31.70 -21.90 -1.70
CA ILE A 295 32.93 -22.61 -1.42
C ILE A 295 33.38 -23.44 -2.65
N THR A 296 32.45 -24.12 -3.34
CA THR A 296 32.77 -24.88 -4.56
C THR A 296 33.27 -23.96 -5.68
N LYS A 297 32.58 -22.83 -5.92
CA LYS A 297 32.99 -21.84 -6.93
C LYS A 297 34.34 -21.18 -6.64
N GLN A 298 34.64 -20.82 -5.39
CA GLN A 298 35.95 -20.30 -5.01
C GLN A 298 37.05 -21.37 -5.13
N SER A 299 36.78 -22.60 -4.70
CA SER A 299 37.76 -23.69 -4.77
C SER A 299 38.08 -24.15 -6.21
N GLU A 300 37.11 -24.11 -7.12
CA GLU A 300 37.32 -24.41 -8.54
C GLU A 300 38.07 -23.28 -9.26
N GLN A 301 37.81 -22.01 -8.92
CA GLN A 301 38.54 -20.87 -9.48
C GLN A 301 39.99 -20.77 -8.98
N GLU A 302 40.26 -21.17 -7.73
CA GLU A 302 41.63 -21.24 -7.19
C GLU A 302 42.41 -22.42 -7.77
N ARG A 303 41.79 -23.61 -7.90
CA ARG A 303 42.46 -24.77 -8.53
C ARG A 303 42.74 -24.58 -10.02
N MET A 304 41.89 -23.84 -10.75
CA MET A 304 42.13 -23.52 -12.17
C MET A 304 43.29 -22.53 -12.39
N ARG A 305 43.73 -21.79 -11.35
CA ARG A 305 44.80 -20.78 -11.48
C ARG A 305 46.21 -21.31 -11.23
N GLU A 306 46.38 -22.46 -10.57
CA GLU A 306 47.70 -22.91 -10.10
C GLU A 306 48.39 -23.96 -11.00
N GLN A 307 47.71 -24.54 -12.00
CA GLN A 307 48.33 -25.52 -12.91
C GLN A 307 48.44 -24.97 -14.34
N PRO A 308 49.62 -25.07 -15.00
CA PRO A 308 49.74 -24.69 -16.40
C PRO A 308 48.90 -25.65 -17.25
N VAL A 309 47.89 -25.10 -17.92
CA VAL A 309 46.94 -25.85 -18.74
C VAL A 309 47.69 -26.53 -19.90
N SER A 310 47.58 -27.85 -19.98
CA SER A 310 48.19 -28.63 -21.06
C SER A 310 47.36 -28.54 -22.34
N ALA A 311 47.99 -28.52 -23.52
CA ALA A 311 47.29 -28.51 -24.80
C ALA A 311 46.33 -29.70 -24.97
N LYS A 312 46.59 -30.81 -24.27
CA LYS A 312 45.69 -31.97 -24.22
C LYS A 312 44.39 -31.68 -23.46
N ASP A 313 44.46 -30.91 -22.38
CA ASP A 313 43.29 -30.55 -21.56
C ASP A 313 42.39 -29.56 -22.32
N VAL A 314 43.00 -28.64 -23.09
CA VAL A 314 42.26 -27.72 -23.99
C VAL A 314 41.54 -28.51 -25.08
N LEU A 315 42.18 -29.51 -25.69
CA LEU A 315 41.56 -30.34 -26.73
C LEU A 315 40.44 -31.22 -26.18
N GLU A 316 40.57 -31.71 -24.95
CA GLU A 316 39.53 -32.49 -24.29
C GLU A 316 38.31 -31.63 -23.95
N GLU A 317 38.51 -30.42 -23.44
CA GLU A 317 37.42 -29.51 -23.12
C GLU A 317 36.75 -28.96 -24.39
N LEU A 318 37.52 -28.66 -25.45
CA LEU A 318 36.98 -28.31 -26.76
C LEU A 318 36.14 -29.47 -27.35
N ALA A 319 36.60 -30.72 -27.23
CA ALA A 319 35.85 -31.88 -27.69
C ALA A 319 34.56 -32.10 -26.88
N LYS A 320 34.58 -31.78 -25.58
CA LYS A 320 33.40 -31.83 -24.71
C LYS A 320 32.41 -30.72 -25.03
N GLU A 321 32.88 -29.52 -25.30
CA GLU A 321 32.05 -28.38 -25.71
C GLU A 321 31.42 -28.62 -27.10
N MET A 322 32.18 -29.19 -28.06
CA MET A 322 31.63 -29.61 -29.35
C MET A 322 30.56 -30.70 -29.22
N ARG A 323 30.74 -31.68 -28.31
CA ARG A 323 29.71 -32.70 -28.03
C ARG A 323 28.47 -32.11 -27.34
N ALA A 324 28.64 -31.10 -26.50
CA ALA A 324 27.53 -30.38 -25.88
C ALA A 324 26.74 -29.58 -26.92
N ALA A 325 27.42 -28.79 -27.74
CA ALA A 325 26.82 -28.01 -28.83
C ALA A 325 26.09 -28.89 -29.85
N ARG A 326 26.63 -30.08 -30.17
CA ARG A 326 25.98 -31.03 -31.08
C ARG A 326 24.67 -31.59 -30.51
N ARG A 327 24.64 -31.95 -29.22
CA ARG A 327 23.41 -32.39 -28.55
C ARG A 327 22.37 -31.28 -28.48
N GLU A 328 22.79 -30.06 -28.21
CA GLU A 328 21.90 -28.89 -28.20
C GLU A 328 21.31 -28.62 -29.60
N SER A 329 22.13 -28.70 -30.65
CA SER A 329 21.66 -28.56 -32.04
C SER A 329 20.67 -29.66 -32.46
N GLU A 330 20.89 -30.91 -32.03
CA GLU A 330 19.96 -32.02 -32.27
C GLU A 330 18.63 -31.83 -31.54
N LEU A 331 18.67 -31.34 -30.29
CA LEU A 331 17.47 -31.02 -29.52
C LEU A 331 16.68 -29.87 -30.18
N LEU A 332 17.37 -28.80 -30.59
CA LEU A 332 16.74 -27.68 -31.29
C LEU A 332 16.12 -28.12 -32.63
N ARG A 333 16.76 -29.06 -33.36
CA ARG A 333 16.17 -29.67 -34.55
C ARG A 333 14.91 -30.49 -34.23
N GLY A 334 14.91 -31.24 -33.13
CA GLY A 334 13.72 -31.96 -32.66
C GLY A 334 12.57 -31.03 -32.32
N GLN A 335 12.83 -29.95 -31.59
CA GLN A 335 11.83 -28.94 -31.27
C GLN A 335 11.28 -28.25 -32.52
N LEU A 336 12.15 -27.91 -33.48
CA LEU A 336 11.73 -27.31 -34.74
C LEU A 336 10.82 -28.25 -35.55
N ALA A 337 11.13 -29.55 -35.60
CA ALA A 337 10.27 -30.54 -36.24
C ALA A 337 8.90 -30.67 -35.55
N GLU A 338 8.86 -30.69 -34.22
CA GLU A 338 7.60 -30.73 -33.45
C GLU A 338 6.75 -29.48 -33.69
N THR A 339 7.37 -28.29 -33.71
CA THR A 339 6.65 -27.04 -34.02
C THR A 339 6.10 -27.01 -35.44
N LYS A 340 6.82 -27.61 -36.40
CA LYS A 340 6.35 -27.72 -37.79
C LYS A 340 5.11 -28.61 -37.90
N ILE A 341 5.08 -29.74 -37.18
CA ILE A 341 3.92 -30.63 -37.13
C ILE A 341 2.71 -29.92 -36.50
N LYS A 342 2.93 -29.21 -35.39
CA LYS A 342 1.86 -28.42 -34.74
C LYS A 342 1.32 -27.31 -35.66
N LEU A 343 2.18 -26.67 -36.45
CA LEU A 343 1.75 -25.67 -37.44
C LEU A 343 0.93 -26.31 -38.57
N SER A 344 1.33 -27.46 -39.10
CA SER A 344 0.54 -28.14 -40.14
C SER A 344 -0.82 -28.63 -39.62
N ASP A 345 -0.89 -29.08 -38.36
CA ASP A 345 -2.16 -29.49 -37.74
C ASP A 345 -3.10 -28.28 -37.58
N LEU A 346 -2.57 -27.14 -37.13
CA LEU A 346 -3.32 -25.89 -37.01
C LEU A 346 -3.77 -25.34 -38.37
N GLU A 347 -2.93 -25.44 -39.40
CA GLU A 347 -3.30 -25.09 -40.78
C GLU A 347 -4.46 -25.95 -41.28
N GLY A 348 -4.43 -27.26 -41.02
CA GLY A 348 -5.53 -28.17 -41.38
C GLY A 348 -6.81 -27.92 -40.58
N GLU A 349 -6.72 -27.53 -39.30
CA GLU A 349 -7.88 -27.14 -38.51
C GLU A 349 -8.47 -25.80 -39.00
N LEU A 350 -7.61 -24.86 -39.39
CA LEU A 350 -8.01 -23.58 -39.96
C LEU A 350 -8.73 -23.79 -41.29
N GLU A 351 -8.22 -24.64 -42.18
CA GLU A 351 -8.86 -25.01 -43.44
C GLU A 351 -10.25 -25.62 -43.21
N LYS A 352 -10.38 -26.57 -42.26
CA LYS A 352 -11.69 -27.14 -41.88
C LYS A 352 -12.65 -26.06 -41.37
N LYS A 353 -12.17 -25.14 -40.53
CA LYS A 353 -13.00 -24.06 -39.99
C LYS A 353 -13.42 -23.05 -41.06
N THR A 354 -12.56 -22.79 -42.04
CA THR A 354 -12.91 -21.96 -43.21
C THR A 354 -14.01 -22.61 -44.03
N ILE A 355 -13.92 -23.92 -44.32
CA ILE A 355 -14.97 -24.66 -45.04
C ILE A 355 -16.29 -24.67 -44.24
N GLU A 356 -16.23 -24.79 -42.91
CA GLU A 356 -17.43 -24.67 -42.06
C GLU A 356 -18.06 -23.27 -42.14
N LEU A 357 -17.25 -22.22 -42.16
CA LEU A 357 -17.72 -20.83 -42.28
C LEU A 357 -18.33 -20.55 -43.64
N GLU A 358 -17.72 -21.02 -44.73
CA GLU A 358 -18.27 -20.92 -46.09
C GLU A 358 -19.60 -21.66 -46.19
N GLY A 359 -19.72 -22.84 -45.56
CA GLY A 359 -20.99 -23.58 -45.47
C GLY A 359 -22.07 -22.81 -44.71
N ILE A 360 -21.72 -22.17 -43.59
CA ILE A 360 -22.66 -21.31 -42.84
C ILE A 360 -23.07 -20.10 -43.68
N GLN A 361 -22.13 -19.49 -44.41
CA GLN A 361 -22.41 -18.34 -45.28
C GLN A 361 -23.35 -18.74 -46.42
N ALA A 362 -23.13 -19.89 -47.06
CA ALA A 362 -24.03 -20.42 -48.08
C ALA A 362 -25.46 -20.62 -47.54
N VAL A 363 -25.60 -21.24 -46.36
CA VAL A 363 -26.89 -21.40 -45.67
C VAL A 363 -27.55 -20.06 -45.38
N THR A 364 -26.78 -19.04 -44.97
CA THR A 364 -27.34 -17.71 -44.70
C THR A 364 -27.86 -17.03 -45.97
N VAL A 365 -27.15 -17.15 -47.09
CA VAL A 365 -27.57 -16.59 -48.39
C VAL A 365 -28.81 -17.32 -48.91
N ASP A 366 -28.87 -18.64 -48.78
CA ASP A 366 -30.06 -19.42 -49.16
C ASP A 366 -31.26 -19.09 -48.29
N MET A 367 -31.07 -18.94 -46.98
CA MET A 367 -32.14 -18.53 -46.06
C MET A 367 -32.63 -17.12 -46.37
N GLU A 368 -31.74 -16.19 -46.71
CA GLU A 368 -32.09 -14.84 -47.14
C GLU A 368 -32.85 -14.84 -48.47
N ARG A 369 -32.46 -15.70 -49.43
CA ARG A 369 -33.22 -15.91 -50.67
C ARG A 369 -34.62 -16.46 -50.41
N ILE A 370 -34.77 -17.44 -49.51
CA ILE A 370 -36.08 -17.98 -49.11
C ILE A 370 -36.96 -16.91 -48.47
N ILE A 371 -36.37 -16.02 -47.66
CA ILE A 371 -37.09 -14.89 -47.06
C ILE A 371 -37.54 -13.92 -48.16
N GLN A 372 -36.67 -13.56 -49.11
CA GLN A 372 -37.01 -12.66 -50.22
C GLN A 372 -38.04 -13.26 -51.19
N GLU A 373 -37.99 -14.57 -51.45
CA GLU A 373 -39.00 -15.28 -52.26
C GLU A 373 -40.37 -15.32 -51.56
N ASN A 374 -40.40 -15.43 -50.23
CA ASN A 374 -41.63 -15.36 -49.43
C ASN A 374 -42.17 -13.93 -49.24
N GLU A 375 -41.33 -12.90 -49.38
CA GLU A 375 -41.75 -11.49 -49.30
C GLU A 375 -42.36 -10.95 -50.62
N GLN A 376 -42.30 -11.69 -51.73
CA GLN A 376 -42.97 -11.31 -52.98
C GLN A 376 -44.47 -11.67 -52.94
N PRO A 377 -45.39 -10.68 -52.94
CA PRO A 377 -46.81 -10.91 -52.74
C PRO A 377 -47.45 -11.28 -54.08
N GLY A 378 -47.45 -12.57 -54.42
CA GLY A 378 -48.01 -12.96 -55.71
C GLY A 378 -48.23 -14.43 -55.99
N ASN A 379 -47.70 -15.37 -55.20
CA ASN A 379 -47.94 -16.78 -55.49
C ASN A 379 -48.04 -17.61 -54.21
N LYS A 380 -49.28 -17.98 -53.88
CA LYS A 380 -49.67 -19.02 -52.92
C LYS A 380 -48.82 -19.06 -51.64
N ASN A 381 -49.20 -18.21 -50.69
CA ASN A 381 -49.11 -18.56 -49.27
C ASN A 381 -49.98 -19.81 -49.05
N LEU A 382 -49.42 -20.98 -49.36
CA LEU A 382 -49.85 -22.24 -48.79
C LEU A 382 -49.65 -22.07 -47.28
N SER A 383 -50.72 -21.68 -46.61
CA SER A 383 -50.80 -21.76 -45.16
C SER A 383 -50.24 -23.13 -44.77
N LEU A 384 -49.27 -23.16 -43.87
CA LEU A 384 -48.69 -24.39 -43.32
C LEU A 384 -49.78 -25.34 -42.79
N MET A 385 -50.99 -24.82 -42.49
CA MET A 385 -52.18 -25.58 -42.16
C MET A 385 -52.73 -26.41 -43.34
N ASP A 386 -52.64 -25.89 -44.58
CA ASP A 386 -53.24 -26.47 -45.79
C ASP A 386 -52.34 -27.52 -46.45
N SER A 387 -51.02 -27.47 -46.25
CA SER A 387 -50.11 -28.58 -46.61
C SER A 387 -50.13 -29.75 -45.62
N VAL A 388 -50.56 -29.51 -44.37
CA VAL A 388 -50.71 -30.58 -43.36
C VAL A 388 -52.07 -31.27 -43.49
N MET A 389 -53.14 -30.56 -43.88
CA MET A 389 -54.48 -31.15 -43.95
C MET A 389 -54.68 -32.13 -45.13
N VAL A 390 -53.81 -32.11 -46.15
CA VAL A 390 -53.88 -33.05 -47.28
C VAL A 390 -52.98 -34.29 -47.07
N GLY A 391 -51.94 -34.20 -46.24
CA GLY A 391 -51.07 -35.33 -45.90
C GLY A 391 -51.63 -36.26 -44.83
N ASP A 392 -52.53 -35.77 -43.97
CA ASP A 392 -53.02 -36.47 -42.77
C ASP A 392 -54.12 -37.52 -43.05
N ASN A 393 -54.64 -37.59 -44.28
CA ASN A 393 -55.59 -38.65 -44.68
C ASN A 393 -54.92 -39.90 -45.27
N LEU A 394 -53.58 -39.96 -45.34
CA LEU A 394 -52.84 -41.12 -45.86
C LEU A 394 -52.04 -41.90 -44.80
N PHE A 395 -51.86 -41.37 -43.59
CA PHE A 395 -51.23 -42.09 -42.49
C PHE A 395 -52.14 -42.11 -41.27
N ASN A 396 -52.75 -43.28 -41.05
CA ASN A 396 -53.50 -43.58 -39.84
C ASN A 396 -52.63 -43.36 -38.59
N GLY A 397 -52.96 -42.31 -37.84
CA GLY A 397 -52.86 -42.26 -36.38
C GLY A 397 -51.53 -42.63 -35.75
N ASP A 398 -50.64 -41.65 -35.62
CA ASP A 398 -49.98 -41.45 -34.34
C ASP A 398 -49.90 -39.94 -34.06
N LYS A 399 -50.39 -39.52 -32.89
CA LYS A 399 -50.47 -38.12 -32.50
C LYS A 399 -49.05 -37.59 -32.28
N ILE A 400 -48.48 -36.95 -33.29
CA ILE A 400 -47.31 -36.11 -33.09
C ILE A 400 -47.80 -34.82 -32.42
N ASP A 401 -47.65 -34.76 -31.09
CA ASP A 401 -47.83 -33.52 -30.34
C ASP A 401 -46.94 -32.43 -30.97
N GLN A 402 -47.58 -31.35 -31.42
CA GLN A 402 -46.94 -30.17 -31.99
C GLN A 402 -46.06 -29.47 -30.95
N GLN A 403 -44.84 -29.94 -30.74
CA GLN A 403 -43.77 -29.12 -30.16
C GLN A 403 -43.14 -28.30 -31.28
N ILE A 404 -43.85 -27.27 -31.74
CA ILE A 404 -43.23 -26.22 -32.56
C ILE A 404 -42.27 -25.45 -31.65
N VAL A 405 -41.00 -25.88 -31.61
CA VAL A 405 -39.94 -25.17 -30.89
C VAL A 405 -39.59 -23.91 -31.68
N ASN A 406 -40.27 -22.82 -31.34
CA ASN A 406 -40.08 -21.50 -31.94
C ASN A 406 -38.90 -20.76 -31.27
N ASP A 407 -37.75 -21.43 -31.13
CA ASP A 407 -36.49 -20.82 -30.67
C ASP A 407 -35.59 -20.57 -31.90
N PRO A 408 -35.34 -19.29 -32.27
CA PRO A 408 -34.50 -18.93 -33.41
C PRO A 408 -33.13 -19.60 -33.38
N LYS A 409 -32.56 -19.84 -32.19
CA LYS A 409 -31.25 -20.47 -32.03
C LYS A 409 -31.29 -21.97 -32.29
N ALA A 410 -32.38 -22.64 -31.89
CA ALA A 410 -32.60 -24.05 -32.17
C ALA A 410 -32.87 -24.29 -33.66
N ILE A 411 -33.65 -23.40 -34.30
CA ILE A 411 -33.94 -23.45 -35.74
C ILE A 411 -32.67 -23.22 -36.56
N ALA A 412 -31.86 -22.21 -36.24
CA ALA A 412 -30.58 -21.96 -36.92
C ALA A 412 -29.62 -23.15 -36.77
N LYS A 413 -29.54 -23.76 -35.58
CA LYS A 413 -28.71 -24.95 -35.35
C LYS A 413 -29.20 -26.15 -36.17
N ALA A 414 -30.52 -26.41 -36.18
CA ALA A 414 -31.12 -27.49 -36.94
C ALA A 414 -30.93 -27.30 -38.46
N ALA A 415 -31.06 -26.08 -38.97
CA ALA A 415 -30.84 -25.76 -40.39
C ALA A 415 -29.37 -26.00 -40.81
N ILE A 416 -28.41 -25.57 -40.00
CA ILE A 416 -26.98 -25.82 -40.23
C ILE A 416 -26.67 -27.33 -40.18
N GLU A 417 -27.28 -28.06 -39.24
CA GLU A 417 -27.08 -29.50 -39.09
C GLU A 417 -27.69 -30.31 -40.25
N ALA A 418 -28.89 -29.93 -40.70
CA ALA A 418 -29.53 -30.52 -41.88
C ALA A 418 -28.72 -30.26 -43.16
N TYR A 419 -28.18 -29.05 -43.34
CA TYR A 419 -27.29 -28.74 -44.46
C TYR A 419 -26.00 -29.56 -44.42
N LYS A 420 -25.38 -29.71 -43.24
CA LYS A 420 -24.22 -30.59 -43.03
C LYS A 420 -24.52 -32.05 -43.35
N ALA A 421 -25.72 -32.54 -43.02
CA ALA A 421 -26.15 -33.90 -43.34
C ALA A 421 -26.38 -34.09 -44.85
N GLY A 422 -27.09 -33.17 -45.51
CA GLY A 422 -27.32 -33.24 -46.96
C GLY A 422 -26.03 -33.20 -47.79
N ARG A 423 -25.01 -32.48 -47.33
CA ARG A 423 -23.68 -32.49 -47.97
C ARG A 423 -22.94 -33.83 -47.82
N LYS A 424 -23.09 -34.52 -46.69
CA LYS A 424 -22.51 -35.85 -46.48
C LYS A 424 -23.20 -36.93 -47.31
N ASP A 425 -24.52 -36.82 -47.48
CA ASP A 425 -25.28 -37.73 -48.33
C ASP A 425 -24.88 -37.57 -49.81
N LEU A 426 -24.66 -36.33 -50.28
CA LEU A 426 -24.13 -36.05 -51.62
C LEU A 426 -22.71 -36.62 -51.84
N GLU A 427 -21.80 -36.46 -50.87
CA GLU A 427 -20.46 -37.09 -50.93
C GLU A 427 -20.55 -38.62 -50.93
N SER A 428 -21.58 -39.23 -50.30
CA SER A 428 -21.76 -40.69 -50.29
C SER A 428 -22.36 -41.26 -51.58
N ILE A 429 -23.16 -40.47 -52.31
CA ILE A 429 -23.78 -40.86 -53.59
C ILE A 429 -22.78 -40.76 -54.75
N GLU A 430 -21.75 -39.92 -54.63
CA GLU A 430 -20.70 -39.75 -55.65
C GLU A 430 -19.67 -40.90 -55.69
N PHE A 431 -19.72 -41.83 -54.73
CA PHE A 431 -18.85 -43.03 -54.65
C PHE A 431 -19.53 -44.35 -55.08
N ASP A 432 -20.78 -44.32 -55.55
CA ASP A 432 -21.55 -45.54 -55.93
C ASP A 432 -21.95 -45.59 -57.42
N PHE A 433 -21.15 -44.95 -58.30
CA PHE A 433 -21.21 -45.12 -59.76
C PHE A 433 -19.90 -45.62 -60.36
#